data_AF-A0AAD0ECL6-F1
#
_entry.id   AF-A0AAD0ECL6-F1
#
_cell.length_a   1.000
_cell.length_b   1.000
_cell.length_c   1.000
_cell.angle_alpha   90.00
_cell.angle_beta   90.00
_cell.angle_gamma   90.00
#
_symmetry.space_group_name_H-M   'P 1'
#
loop_
_entity.id
_entity.type
_entity.pdbx_description
1 polymer ?
#
loop_
_entity_poly.entity_id
_entity_poly.type
_entity_poly.pdbx_seq_one_letter_code
_entity_poly.pdbx_strand_id
1 'polypeptide(L)'
;MPQRAIAPALPERRFGSLGRQLTRLLGLVLLSYATATTVQADVTAPNGRTIDCYCTDKSGSRIELGEFICLQVDGRMFTAQCQMSLNVPMWREVQKGCLAAEADPAPDLSVPTDPLPRI
;
A
#
# COMPACT_ATOMS: atom_id res chain seq x y z
N MET A 1 78.09 33.99 -14.60
CA MET A 1 76.63 34.22 -14.70
C MET A 1 75.93 32.87 -14.52
N PRO A 2 75.08 32.67 -13.49
CA PRO A 2 74.33 31.43 -13.35
C PRO A 2 72.94 31.58 -13.99
N GLN A 3 72.58 30.69 -14.92
CA GLN A 3 71.22 30.62 -15.45
C GLN A 3 70.33 29.80 -14.50
N ARG A 4 69.25 30.43 -14.07
CA ARG A 4 68.23 29.92 -13.15
C ARG A 4 67.27 29.03 -13.95
N ALA A 5 67.30 27.73 -13.72
CA ALA A 5 66.29 26.82 -14.28
C ALA A 5 64.97 27.00 -13.53
N ILE A 6 63.93 27.45 -14.23
CA ILE A 6 62.55 27.54 -13.73
C ILE A 6 61.88 26.21 -14.05
N ALA A 7 61.45 25.46 -13.03
CA ALA A 7 60.65 24.25 -13.22
C ALA A 7 59.24 24.62 -13.74
N PRO A 8 58.66 23.86 -14.69
CA PRO A 8 57.26 24.04 -15.05
C PRO A 8 56.36 23.50 -13.92
N ALA A 9 55.40 24.31 -13.48
CA ALA A 9 54.33 23.87 -12.59
C ALA A 9 53.47 22.81 -13.30
N LEU A 10 53.32 21.64 -12.66
CA LEU A 10 52.34 20.63 -13.09
C LEU A 10 50.92 21.20 -12.98
N PRO A 11 50.05 21.00 -13.98
CA PRO A 11 48.68 21.49 -13.91
C PRO A 11 47.89 20.75 -12.82
N GLU A 12 47.42 21.52 -11.83
CA GLU A 12 46.46 21.07 -10.83
C GLU A 12 45.19 20.52 -11.50
N ARG A 13 44.88 19.26 -11.15
CA ARG A 13 43.55 18.64 -11.08
C ARG A 13 42.63 18.63 -12.32
N ARG A 14 42.49 17.44 -12.89
CA ARG A 14 41.24 17.00 -13.57
C ARG A 14 40.55 15.78 -12.93
N PHE A 15 41.04 15.27 -11.80
CA PHE A 15 40.57 13.98 -11.25
C PHE A 15 39.18 14.05 -10.56
N GLY A 16 38.73 15.22 -10.08
CA GLY A 16 37.49 15.35 -9.30
C GLY A 16 36.20 15.54 -10.09
N SER A 17 36.28 15.89 -11.39
CA SER A 17 35.09 16.14 -12.22
C SER A 17 34.43 14.83 -12.68
N LEU A 18 35.26 13.87 -13.11
CA LEU A 18 34.82 12.61 -13.68
C LEU A 18 34.07 11.73 -12.67
N GLY A 19 34.54 11.67 -11.42
CA GLY A 19 33.88 10.91 -10.36
C GLY A 19 32.50 11.45 -10.00
N ARG A 20 32.35 12.79 -9.89
CA ARG A 20 31.06 13.43 -9.61
C ARG A 20 30.05 13.27 -10.75
N GLN A 21 30.53 13.25 -12.00
CA GLN A 21 29.68 12.94 -13.16
C GLN A 21 29.22 11.49 -13.16
N LEU A 22 30.12 10.54 -12.85
CA LEU A 22 29.79 9.12 -12.77
C LEU A 22 28.75 8.82 -11.68
N THR A 23 28.90 9.41 -10.48
CA THR A 23 27.94 9.23 -9.37
C THR A 23 26.56 9.80 -9.70
N ARG A 24 26.49 10.94 -10.40
CA ARG A 24 25.21 11.53 -10.83
C ARG A 24 24.52 10.67 -11.88
N LEU A 25 25.26 10.13 -12.85
CA LEU A 25 24.71 9.24 -13.87
C LEU A 25 24.20 7.94 -13.26
N LEU A 26 24.96 7.31 -12.36
CA LEU A 26 24.50 6.13 -11.62
C LEU A 26 23.24 6.42 -10.79
N GLY A 27 23.20 7.56 -10.11
CA GLY A 27 22.02 7.98 -9.34
C GLY A 27 20.77 8.14 -10.21
N LEU A 28 20.90 8.77 -11.38
CA LEU A 28 19.79 8.94 -12.33
C LEU A 28 19.30 7.61 -12.91
N VAL A 29 20.21 6.70 -13.25
CA VAL A 29 19.85 5.36 -13.75
C VAL A 29 19.11 4.55 -12.68
N LEU A 30 19.58 4.57 -11.43
CA LEU A 30 18.91 3.89 -10.33
C LEU A 30 17.51 4.49 -10.04
N LEU A 31 17.38 5.82 -10.12
CA LEU A 31 16.09 6.50 -9.94
C LEU A 31 15.09 6.14 -11.05
N SER A 32 15.56 5.97 -12.30
CA SER A 32 14.70 5.58 -13.43
C SER A 32 14.21 4.13 -13.37
N TYR A 33 14.99 3.22 -12.78
CA TYR A 33 14.59 1.82 -12.61
C TYR A 33 13.50 1.66 -11.53
N ALA A 34 13.47 2.53 -10.52
CA ALA A 34 12.51 2.44 -9.42
C ALA A 34 11.06 2.77 -9.83
N THR A 35 10.85 3.51 -10.92
CA THR A 35 9.51 3.93 -11.36
C THR A 35 8.78 2.92 -12.24
N ALA A 36 9.42 1.81 -12.63
CA ALA A 36 8.90 0.92 -13.68
C ALA A 36 8.22 -0.37 -13.18
N THR A 37 8.18 -0.65 -11.88
CA THR A 37 7.60 -1.90 -11.37
C THR A 37 6.27 -1.66 -10.67
N THR A 38 5.19 -1.55 -11.44
CA THR A 38 3.86 -1.88 -10.89
C THR A 38 3.75 -3.41 -10.85
N VAL A 39 3.88 -3.97 -9.64
CA VAL A 39 3.63 -5.40 -9.42
C VAL A 39 2.14 -5.63 -9.61
N GLN A 40 1.75 -6.17 -10.77
CA GLN A 40 0.40 -6.67 -11.02
C GLN A 40 0.35 -8.11 -10.49
N ALA A 41 -0.45 -8.33 -9.45
CA ALA A 41 -0.68 -9.65 -8.85
C ALA A 41 -1.90 -10.38 -9.45
N ASP A 42 -2.40 -9.91 -10.59
CA ASP A 42 -3.60 -10.45 -11.21
C ASP A 42 -3.27 -11.65 -12.12
N VAL A 43 -4.00 -12.75 -11.93
CA VAL A 43 -3.77 -13.98 -12.70
C VAL A 43 -4.71 -13.99 -13.89
N THR A 44 -4.16 -13.75 -15.08
CA THR A 44 -4.93 -13.82 -16.32
C THR A 44 -5.15 -15.28 -16.71
N ALA A 45 -6.41 -15.70 -16.79
CA ALA A 45 -6.75 -17.04 -17.26
C ALA A 45 -6.40 -17.21 -18.76
N PRO A 46 -6.25 -18.46 -19.25
CA PRO A 46 -5.96 -18.74 -20.67
C PRO A 46 -6.97 -18.16 -21.67
N ASN A 47 -8.16 -17.77 -21.21
CA ASN A 47 -9.21 -17.12 -22.00
C ASN A 47 -9.12 -15.58 -22.00
N GLY A 48 -8.06 -14.99 -21.42
CA GLY A 48 -7.84 -13.55 -21.34
C GLY A 48 -8.69 -12.81 -20.31
N ARG A 49 -9.42 -13.53 -19.44
CA ARG A 49 -10.20 -12.92 -18.35
C ARG A 49 -9.39 -12.93 -17.06
N THR A 50 -9.43 -11.82 -16.33
CA THR A 50 -9.00 -11.77 -14.92
C THR A 50 -9.86 -12.72 -14.09
N ILE A 51 -9.20 -13.57 -13.30
CA ILE A 51 -9.88 -14.44 -12.34
C ILE A 51 -10.20 -13.62 -11.11
N ASP A 52 -11.49 -13.52 -10.79
CA ASP A 52 -11.96 -12.72 -9.68
C ASP A 52 -12.10 -13.57 -8.40
N CYS A 53 -11.16 -13.40 -7.46
CA CYS A 53 -11.11 -14.16 -6.21
C CYS A 53 -11.61 -13.31 -5.04
N TYR A 54 -12.63 -13.79 -4.35
CA TYR A 54 -13.28 -13.10 -3.22
C TYR A 54 -13.75 -14.11 -2.17
N CYS A 55 -13.97 -13.63 -0.95
CA CYS A 55 -14.58 -14.43 0.11
C CYS A 55 -16.08 -14.14 0.19
N THR A 56 -16.84 -15.09 0.74
CA THR A 56 -18.25 -14.87 1.08
C THR A 56 -18.47 -15.02 2.58
N ASP A 57 -19.38 -14.20 3.11
CA ASP A 57 -19.86 -14.34 4.47
C ASP A 57 -21.02 -15.37 4.56
N LYS A 58 -21.58 -15.53 5.75
CA LYS A 58 -22.72 -16.45 5.99
C LYS A 58 -23.99 -16.05 5.21
N SER A 59 -24.15 -14.78 4.86
CA SER A 59 -25.26 -14.28 4.05
C SER A 59 -25.03 -14.47 2.55
N GLY A 60 -23.82 -14.85 2.14
CA GLY A 60 -23.41 -14.92 0.74
C GLY A 60 -22.94 -13.58 0.18
N SER A 61 -22.75 -12.57 1.04
CA SER A 61 -22.24 -11.27 0.62
C SER A 61 -20.77 -11.40 0.23
N ARG A 62 -20.43 -10.79 -0.89
CA ARG A 62 -19.07 -10.76 -1.45
C ARG A 62 -18.19 -9.81 -0.66
N ILE A 63 -17.00 -10.27 -0.29
CA ILE A 63 -15.98 -9.52 0.43
C ILE A 63 -14.66 -9.62 -0.34
N GLU A 64 -14.03 -8.47 -0.58
CA GLU A 64 -12.83 -8.38 -1.40
C GLU A 64 -11.58 -8.84 -0.63
N LEU A 65 -10.55 -9.25 -1.37
CA LEU A 65 -9.25 -9.59 -0.78
C LEU A 65 -8.69 -8.41 -0.01
N GLY A 66 -8.21 -8.68 1.21
CA GLY A 66 -7.66 -7.68 2.12
C GLY A 66 -8.69 -7.03 3.05
N GLU A 67 -9.99 -7.16 2.77
CA GLU A 67 -11.03 -6.62 3.64
C GLU A 67 -11.16 -7.40 4.95
N PHE A 68 -11.56 -6.68 6.00
CA PHE A 68 -11.79 -7.21 7.34
C PHE A 68 -13.28 -7.18 7.65
N ILE A 69 -13.80 -8.30 8.16
CA ILE A 69 -15.17 -8.37 8.67
C ILE A 69 -15.20 -9.11 10.00
N CYS A 70 -16.35 -9.00 10.66
CA CYS A 70 -16.67 -9.81 11.82
C CYS A 70 -17.44 -11.05 11.44
N LEU A 71 -16.83 -12.22 11.69
CA LEU A 71 -17.46 -13.49 11.44
C LEU A 71 -17.98 -14.12 12.74
N GLN A 72 -19.16 -14.73 12.64
CA GLN A 72 -19.69 -15.64 13.65
C GLN A 72 -19.72 -17.07 13.12
N VAL A 73 -18.88 -17.92 13.70
CA VAL A 73 -18.85 -19.36 13.37
C VAL A 73 -18.93 -20.14 14.67
N ASP A 74 -19.88 -21.07 14.77
CA ASP A 74 -20.10 -21.92 15.94
C ASP A 74 -20.22 -21.13 17.27
N GLY A 75 -20.86 -19.96 17.21
CA GLY A 75 -21.08 -19.08 18.37
C GLY A 75 -19.87 -18.23 18.76
N ARG A 76 -18.71 -18.38 18.11
CA ARG A 76 -17.53 -17.53 18.34
C ARG A 76 -17.52 -16.36 17.37
N MET A 77 -17.26 -15.17 17.91
CA MET A 77 -17.04 -13.94 17.15
C MET A 77 -15.55 -13.65 17.01
N PHE A 78 -15.08 -13.39 15.80
CA PHE A 78 -13.70 -12.97 15.56
C PHE A 78 -13.61 -12.05 14.34
N THR A 79 -12.59 -11.20 14.34
CA THR A 79 -12.25 -10.39 13.19
C THR A 79 -11.45 -11.26 12.23
N ALA A 80 -11.93 -11.36 11.00
CA ALA A 80 -11.33 -12.15 9.94
C ALA A 80 -10.95 -11.25 8.76
N GLN A 81 -9.83 -11.56 8.12
CA GLN A 81 -9.43 -10.95 6.86
C GLN A 81 -9.65 -11.94 5.71
N CYS A 82 -10.21 -11.48 4.60
CA CYS A 82 -10.22 -12.26 3.37
C CYS A 82 -8.81 -12.26 2.76
N GLN A 83 -8.19 -13.43 2.64
CA GLN A 83 -6.83 -13.58 2.14
C GLN A 83 -6.74 -14.66 1.06
N MET A 84 -5.65 -14.65 0.31
CA MET A 84 -5.32 -15.70 -0.64
C MET A 84 -4.36 -16.71 -0.01
N SER A 85 -4.71 -18.01 -0.04
CA SER A 85 -3.80 -19.09 0.35
C SER A 85 -3.85 -20.21 -0.69
N LEU A 86 -2.70 -20.62 -1.21
CA LEU A 86 -2.60 -21.68 -2.23
C LEU A 86 -3.56 -21.47 -3.42
N ASN A 87 -3.69 -20.22 -3.86
CA ASN A 87 -4.57 -19.80 -4.97
C ASN A 87 -6.08 -19.92 -4.69
N VAL A 88 -6.49 -20.02 -3.42
CA VAL A 88 -7.90 -20.06 -3.00
C VAL A 88 -8.17 -18.92 -2.01
N PRO A 89 -9.28 -18.17 -2.16
CA PRO A 89 -9.71 -17.20 -1.15
C PRO A 89 -10.08 -17.92 0.15
N MET A 90 -9.61 -17.39 1.28
CA MET A 90 -9.79 -18.00 2.59
C MET A 90 -9.93 -16.96 3.69
N TRP A 91 -10.71 -17.30 4.71
CA TRP A 91 -10.86 -16.48 5.91
C TRP A 91 -9.74 -16.76 6.90
N ARG A 92 -8.94 -15.75 7.22
CA ARG A 92 -7.95 -15.82 8.31
C ARG A 92 -8.42 -15.04 9.52
N GLU A 93 -8.51 -15.69 10.67
CA GLU A 93 -8.69 -15.01 11.96
C GLU A 93 -7.45 -14.16 12.26
N VAL A 94 -7.64 -12.85 12.42
CA VAL A 94 -6.56 -11.88 12.69
C VAL A 94 -6.63 -11.33 14.12
N GLN A 95 -7.82 -11.29 14.72
CA GLN A 95 -8.03 -10.81 16.07
C GLN A 95 -9.23 -11.49 16.71
N LYS A 96 -9.13 -11.76 18.02
CA LYS A 96 -10.24 -12.26 18.83
C LYS A 96 -11.30 -11.17 19.01
N GLY A 97 -12.58 -11.55 18.85
CA GLY A 97 -13.70 -10.63 18.99
C GLY A 97 -13.78 -9.60 17.87
N CYS A 98 -14.74 -8.70 18.03
CA CYS A 98 -15.06 -7.62 17.11
C CYS A 98 -14.81 -6.28 17.78
N LEU A 99 -14.21 -5.34 17.06
CA LEU A 99 -14.11 -3.96 17.53
C LEU A 99 -15.52 -3.35 17.44
N ALA A 100 -16.14 -3.12 18.60
CA ALA A 100 -17.34 -2.30 18.70
C ALA A 100 -16.88 -0.84 18.88
N ALA A 101 -17.41 0.07 18.06
CA ALA A 101 -17.36 1.48 18.42
C ALA A 101 -18.36 1.68 19.57
N GLU A 102 -17.86 1.98 20.76
CA GLU A 102 -18.69 2.57 21.81
C GLU A 102 -19.11 3.96 21.34
N ALA A 103 -20.32 4.08 20.80
CA ALA A 103 -20.95 5.38 20.68
C ALA A 103 -21.30 5.81 22.10
N ASP A 104 -20.67 6.87 22.61
CA ASP A 104 -21.18 7.56 23.79
C ASP A 104 -22.67 7.80 23.55
N PRO A 105 -23.57 7.37 24.46
CA PRO A 105 -24.97 7.66 24.31
C PRO A 105 -25.10 9.17 24.16
N ALA A 106 -25.48 9.61 22.96
CA ALA A 106 -25.74 11.01 22.71
C ALA A 106 -26.67 11.50 23.82
N PRO A 107 -26.39 12.65 24.47
CA PRO A 107 -27.34 13.22 25.40
C PRO A 107 -28.68 13.31 24.68
N ASP A 108 -29.75 12.85 25.33
CA ASP A 108 -31.11 12.83 24.82
C ASP A 108 -31.55 14.25 24.42
N LEU A 109 -31.19 14.64 23.21
CA LEU A 109 -31.81 15.74 22.50
C LEU A 109 -33.06 15.13 21.89
N SER A 110 -34.10 15.02 22.71
CA SER A 110 -35.46 14.87 22.26
C SER A 110 -35.76 16.06 21.35
N VAL A 111 -35.52 15.89 20.05
CA VAL A 111 -35.93 16.84 19.01
C VAL A 111 -37.46 16.83 19.06
N PRO A 112 -38.11 17.94 19.46
CA PRO A 112 -39.56 18.02 19.38
C PRO A 112 -39.92 17.89 17.90
N THR A 113 -40.64 16.83 17.55
CA THR A 113 -41.27 16.70 16.24
C THR A 113 -42.42 17.71 16.19
N ASP A 114 -42.10 18.97 15.97
CA ASP A 114 -43.10 19.96 15.57
C ASP A 114 -43.48 19.67 14.10
N PRO A 115 -44.77 19.54 13.77
CA PRO A 115 -45.20 19.42 12.38
C PRO A 115 -44.81 20.69 11.60
N LEU A 116 -44.14 20.52 10.47
CA LEU A 116 -43.80 21.63 9.57
C LEU A 116 -45.07 22.41 9.17
N PRO A 117 -45.04 23.76 9.17
CA PRO A 117 -46.16 24.56 8.72
C PRO A 117 -46.40 24.32 7.23
N ARG A 118 -47.63 23.93 6.90
CA ARG A 118 -48.08 23.76 5.53
C ARG A 118 -48.28 25.15 4.90
N ILE A 119 -47.37 25.53 4.02
CA ILE A 119 -47.51 26.65 3.07
C ILE A 119 -48.38 26.23 1.89
#